data_AF-A0A447P5Z8-F1
#
_entry.id   AF-A0A447P5Z8-F1
#
_cell.length_a   1.000
_cell.length_b   1.000
_cell.length_c   1.000
_cell.angle_alpha   90.00
_cell.angle_beta   90.00
_cell.angle_gamma   90.00
#
_symmetry.space_group_name_H-M   'P 1'
#
loop_
_entity.id
_entity.type
_entity.pdbx_description
1 polymer ?
#
loop_
_entity_poly.entity_id
_entity_poly.type
_entity_poly.pdbx_seq_one_letter_code
_entity_poly.pdbx_strand_id
1 'polypeptide(L)'
;MKAECEPQYFGDESKKIIHGDALTELKKLPSESIDLIFADPPYNIGKDFDGMVESWDETSFLAWLYECIDECHRVLKKHGTMYIMNSTENMPYIDLKCRTLFTIKSRIVWSYDSSGVQAKKYFGSMYEPILMMVKNPKSYTFNRDAILVETTTGAKRALIDYRKNPPQPYNQKKVPGNVWSISSRTLSDG
;
A
#
# COMPACT_ATOMS: atom_id res chain seq x y z
N MET A 1 -7.72 -0.93 20.91
CA MET A 1 -7.32 0.31 21.58
C MET A 1 -7.75 1.51 20.76
N LYS A 2 -8.84 2.16 21.17
CA LYS A 2 -9.03 3.59 20.84
C LYS A 2 -8.06 4.33 21.76
N ALA A 3 -7.09 5.02 21.20
CA ALA A 3 -6.26 5.89 22.01
C ALA A 3 -7.13 7.11 22.36
N GLU A 4 -7.63 7.16 23.59
CA GLU A 4 -8.22 8.38 24.15
C GLU A 4 -7.09 9.37 24.48
N CYS A 5 -6.31 9.78 23.47
CA CYS A 5 -5.36 10.86 23.59
C CYS A 5 -5.95 12.11 22.94
N GLU A 6 -5.80 13.25 23.62
CA GLU A 6 -6.05 14.53 22.95
C GLU A 6 -5.07 14.69 21.79
N PRO A 7 -5.54 15.03 20.58
CA PRO A 7 -4.69 15.08 19.41
C PRO A 7 -3.69 16.22 19.50
N GLN A 8 -2.43 15.94 19.19
CA GLN A 8 -1.37 16.93 19.07
C GLN A 8 -1.01 17.13 17.60
N TYR A 9 -0.89 18.39 17.18
CA TYR A 9 -0.60 18.76 15.79
C TYR A 9 0.80 19.39 15.73
N PHE A 10 1.63 18.85 14.84
CA PHE A 10 3.00 19.31 14.61
C PHE A 10 3.18 19.74 13.14
N GLY A 11 4.02 20.74 12.90
CA GLY A 11 4.32 21.25 11.56
C GLY A 11 3.41 22.38 11.10
N ASP A 12 3.28 22.55 9.78
CA ASP A 12 2.54 23.65 9.14
C ASP A 12 1.52 23.14 8.11
N GLU A 13 1.04 24.01 7.21
CA GLU A 13 0.09 23.62 6.16
C GLU A 13 0.71 22.74 5.07
N SER A 14 2.02 22.83 4.84
CA SER A 14 2.73 22.06 3.82
C SER A 14 3.08 20.64 4.29
N LYS A 15 3.40 20.51 5.58
CA LYS A 15 3.80 19.25 6.21
C LYS A 15 3.29 19.21 7.63
N LYS A 16 2.35 18.31 7.90
CA LYS A 16 1.71 18.16 9.20
C LYS A 16 1.80 16.73 9.68
N ILE A 17 2.12 16.56 10.96
CA ILE A 17 2.02 15.29 11.68
C ILE A 17 0.94 15.45 12.73
N ILE A 18 0.05 14.47 12.82
CA ILE A 18 -1.03 14.44 13.80
C ILE A 18 -0.81 13.23 14.68
N HIS A 19 -0.55 13.47 15.96
CA HIS A 19 -0.48 12.42 16.96
C HIS A 19 -1.85 12.32 17.64
N GLY A 20 -2.67 11.37 17.18
CA GLY A 20 -4.04 11.16 17.65
C GLY A 20 -4.61 9.85 17.12
N ASP A 21 -5.84 9.53 17.53
CA ASP A 21 -6.57 8.39 16.98
C ASP A 21 -6.85 8.59 15.47
N ALA A 22 -6.29 7.72 14.64
CA ALA A 22 -6.29 7.89 13.19
C ALA A 22 -7.70 8.03 12.60
N LEU A 23 -8.66 7.23 13.07
CA LEU A 23 -10.04 7.27 12.58
C LEU A 23 -10.74 8.57 12.98
N THR A 24 -10.53 9.02 14.22
CA THR A 24 -11.07 10.29 14.73
C THR A 24 -10.54 11.48 13.95
N GLU A 25 -9.24 11.51 13.65
CA GLU A 25 -8.64 12.60 12.88
C GLU A 25 -9.04 12.55 11.39
N LEU A 26 -9.13 11.34 10.82
CA LEU A 26 -9.56 11.16 9.43
C LEU A 26 -10.99 11.69 9.20
N LYS A 27 -11.90 11.53 10.17
CA LYS A 27 -13.26 12.07 10.13
C LYS A 27 -13.33 13.60 10.10
N LYS A 28 -12.29 14.29 10.58
CA LYS A 28 -12.22 15.77 10.56
C LYS A 28 -11.83 16.31 9.19
N LEU A 29 -11.21 15.49 8.34
CA LEU A 29 -10.78 15.93 7.01
C LEU A 29 -11.98 16.11 6.08
N PRO A 30 -12.01 17.16 5.22
CA PRO A 30 -13.08 17.35 4.26
C PRO A 30 -13.14 16.20 3.25
N SER A 31 -14.35 15.90 2.77
CA SER A 31 -14.54 14.94 1.68
C SER A 31 -13.79 15.41 0.42
N GLU A 32 -13.24 14.46 -0.35
CA GLU A 32 -12.55 14.73 -1.61
C GLU A 32 -11.43 15.80 -1.51
N SER A 33 -10.67 15.78 -0.41
CA SER A 33 -9.57 16.71 -0.16
C SER A 33 -8.18 16.11 -0.40
N ILE A 34 -8.05 14.78 -0.43
CA ILE A 34 -6.77 14.07 -0.49
C ILE A 34 -6.51 13.47 -1.87
N ASP A 35 -5.33 13.68 -2.44
CA ASP A 35 -4.92 13.14 -3.74
C ASP A 35 -4.42 11.69 -3.68
N LEU A 36 -3.67 11.35 -2.64
CA LEU A 36 -3.03 10.06 -2.45
C LEU A 36 -3.11 9.66 -0.97
N ILE A 37 -3.50 8.42 -0.71
CA ILE A 37 -3.43 7.80 0.62
C ILE A 37 -2.50 6.59 0.53
N PHE A 38 -1.58 6.46 1.48
CA PHE A 38 -0.83 5.23 1.72
C PHE A 38 -1.11 4.81 3.16
N ALA A 39 -1.75 3.67 3.34
CA ALA A 39 -2.18 3.17 4.63
C ALA A 39 -1.43 1.89 4.99
N ASP A 40 -0.77 1.93 6.15
CA ASP A 40 -0.16 0.78 6.83
C ASP A 40 -0.81 0.66 8.22
N PRO A 41 -2.08 0.21 8.28
CA PRO A 41 -2.80 0.06 9.54
C PRO A 41 -2.25 -1.15 10.33
N PRO A 42 -2.56 -1.27 11.63
CA PRO A 42 -2.24 -2.46 12.44
C PRO A 42 -2.67 -3.76 11.75
N TYR A 43 -1.92 -4.85 11.97
CA TYR A 43 -2.17 -6.15 11.32
C TYR A 43 -2.95 -7.09 12.24
N ASN A 44 -3.09 -6.75 13.53
CA ASN A 44 -3.75 -7.58 14.53
C ASN A 44 -3.16 -9.00 14.63
N ILE A 45 -1.83 -9.11 14.57
CA ILE A 45 -1.09 -10.40 14.57
C ILE A 45 -0.27 -10.60 15.86
N GLY A 46 -0.63 -9.90 16.94
CA GLY A 46 0.02 -10.05 18.24
C GLY A 46 1.34 -9.28 18.39
N LYS A 47 1.58 -8.29 17.53
CA LYS A 47 2.79 -7.45 17.64
C LYS A 47 2.66 -6.50 18.83
N ASP A 48 3.78 -6.32 19.53
CA ASP A 48 3.92 -5.37 20.63
C ASP A 48 4.58 -4.09 20.11
N PHE A 49 3.85 -2.98 20.23
CA PHE A 49 4.33 -1.64 19.92
C PHE A 49 4.45 -0.85 21.23
N ASP A 50 5.59 -1.00 21.90
CA ASP A 50 5.92 -0.26 23.14
C ASP A 50 4.86 -0.42 24.24
N GLY A 51 4.45 -1.67 24.49
CA GLY A 51 3.41 -2.03 25.46
C GLY A 51 2.00 -2.06 24.87
N MET A 52 1.81 -1.58 23.63
CA MET A 52 0.55 -1.74 22.90
C MET A 52 0.53 -3.06 22.14
N VAL A 53 0.07 -4.11 22.83
CA VAL A 53 -0.10 -5.43 22.22
C VAL A 53 -1.37 -5.48 21.38
N GLU A 54 -1.22 -5.81 20.10
CA GLU A 54 -2.32 -6.12 19.20
C GLU A 54 -3.09 -7.37 19.68
N SER A 55 -4.30 -7.20 20.22
CA SER A 55 -5.08 -8.29 20.80
C SER A 55 -6.59 -8.15 20.59
N TRP A 56 -7.01 -7.53 19.49
CA TRP A 56 -8.43 -7.33 19.21
C TRP A 56 -9.04 -8.65 18.73
N ASP A 57 -10.31 -8.89 19.03
CA ASP A 57 -11.05 -9.94 18.32
C ASP A 57 -11.15 -9.58 16.82
N GLU A 58 -11.14 -10.58 15.95
CA GLU A 58 -11.09 -10.39 14.49
C GLU A 58 -12.26 -9.53 13.99
N THR A 59 -13.47 -9.73 14.54
CA THR A 59 -14.65 -9.00 14.10
C THR A 59 -14.56 -7.52 14.45
N SER A 60 -14.16 -7.17 15.66
CA SER A 60 -13.97 -5.77 16.07
C SER A 60 -12.82 -5.10 15.31
N PHE A 61 -11.72 -5.83 15.07
CA PHE A 61 -10.61 -5.33 14.27
C PHE A 61 -11.05 -5.01 12.84
N LEU A 62 -11.72 -5.96 12.17
CA LEU A 62 -12.23 -5.77 10.81
C LEU A 62 -13.27 -4.66 10.75
N ALA A 63 -14.17 -4.54 11.73
CA ALA A 63 -15.14 -3.46 11.80
C ALA A 63 -14.47 -2.08 11.85
N TRP A 64 -13.47 -1.92 12.72
CA TRP A 64 -12.68 -0.69 12.79
C TRP A 64 -11.91 -0.42 11.49
N LEU A 65 -11.26 -1.44 10.92
CA LEU A 65 -10.49 -1.29 9.69
C LEU A 65 -11.38 -0.91 8.50
N TYR A 66 -12.58 -1.48 8.43
CA TYR A 66 -13.57 -1.14 7.40
C TYR A 66 -14.06 0.30 7.52
N GLU A 67 -14.23 0.79 8.75
CA GLU A 67 -14.59 2.20 9.00
C GLU A 67 -13.46 3.15 8.56
N CYS A 68 -12.20 2.78 8.83
CA CYS A 68 -11.03 3.50 8.32
C CYS A 68 -11.01 3.53 6.78
N ILE A 69 -11.30 2.40 6.12
CA ILE A 69 -11.37 2.31 4.65
C ILE A 69 -12.51 3.18 4.09
N ASP A 70 -13.68 3.19 4.72
CA ASP A 70 -14.81 4.03 4.32
C ASP A 70 -14.46 5.52 4.41
N GLU A 71 -13.82 5.93 5.49
CA GLU A 71 -13.37 7.31 5.67
C GLU A 71 -12.23 7.69 4.70
N CYS A 72 -11.31 6.76 4.40
CA CYS A 72 -10.30 6.96 3.36
C CYS A 72 -10.95 7.20 1.99
N HIS A 73 -11.98 6.41 1.64
CA HIS A 73 -12.73 6.62 0.40
C HIS A 73 -13.43 7.99 0.36
N ARG A 74 -14.00 8.43 1.49
CA ARG A 74 -14.68 9.73 1.61
C ARG A 74 -13.73 10.90 1.36
N VAL A 75 -12.57 10.90 2.01
CA VAL A 75 -11.60 12.02 1.92
C VAL A 75 -10.82 12.00 0.61
N LEU A 76 -10.71 10.85 -0.07
CA LEU A 76 -10.00 10.75 -1.34
C LEU A 76 -10.76 11.45 -2.46
N LYS A 77 -10.05 12.28 -3.24
CA LYS A 77 -10.54 12.93 -4.45
C LYS A 77 -11.03 11.91 -5.49
N LYS A 78 -11.90 12.35 -6.40
CA LYS A 78 -12.44 11.50 -7.49
C LYS A 78 -11.36 10.87 -8.38
N HIS A 79 -10.23 11.55 -8.54
CA HIS A 79 -9.06 11.07 -9.28
C HIS A 79 -7.95 10.52 -8.39
N GLY A 80 -8.22 10.37 -7.09
CA GLY A 80 -7.22 9.95 -6.13
C GLY A 80 -6.95 8.45 -6.17
N THR A 81 -5.78 8.10 -5.66
CA THR A 81 -5.28 6.73 -5.54
C THR A 81 -5.08 6.40 -4.07
N MET A 82 -5.40 5.18 -3.67
CA MET A 82 -5.10 4.67 -2.35
C MET A 82 -4.24 3.41 -2.45
N TYR A 83 -3.27 3.31 -1.56
CA TYR A 83 -2.52 2.10 -1.27
C TYR A 83 -2.85 1.64 0.14
N ILE A 84 -3.11 0.36 0.32
CA ILE A 84 -3.22 -0.26 1.65
C ILE A 84 -2.39 -1.52 1.69
N MET A 85 -1.57 -1.65 2.72
CA MET A 85 -0.80 -2.86 3.01
C MET A 85 -1.34 -3.53 4.27
N ASN A 86 -1.24 -4.86 4.33
CA ASN A 86 -1.56 -5.62 5.53
C ASN A 86 -0.94 -7.02 5.48
N SER A 87 -1.20 -7.84 6.50
CA SER A 87 -0.82 -9.25 6.49
C SER A 87 -1.48 -10.03 5.35
N THR A 88 -0.86 -11.14 4.94
CA THR A 88 -1.44 -12.07 3.96
C THR A 88 -2.76 -12.68 4.42
N GLU A 89 -2.95 -12.81 5.74
CA GLU A 89 -4.15 -13.39 6.35
C GLU A 89 -5.34 -12.43 6.30
N ASN A 90 -5.11 -11.13 6.54
CA ASN A 90 -6.18 -10.12 6.51
C ASN A 90 -6.52 -9.68 5.08
N MET A 91 -5.59 -9.81 4.13
CA MET A 91 -5.75 -9.28 2.78
C MET A 91 -7.02 -9.75 2.05
N PRO A 92 -7.49 -11.00 2.15
CA PRO A 92 -8.76 -11.41 1.53
C PRO A 92 -9.97 -10.59 2.01
N TYR A 93 -10.06 -10.29 3.31
CA TYR A 93 -11.11 -9.46 3.88
C TYR A 93 -11.03 -8.01 3.37
N ILE A 94 -9.83 -7.44 3.38
CA ILE A 94 -9.55 -6.08 2.90
C ILE A 94 -9.84 -5.95 1.41
N ASP A 95 -9.42 -6.92 0.59
CA ASP A 95 -9.66 -6.93 -0.86
C ASP A 95 -11.16 -6.90 -1.17
N LEU A 96 -11.94 -7.76 -0.51
CA LEU A 96 -13.40 -7.79 -0.68
C LEU A 96 -14.06 -6.48 -0.26
N LYS A 97 -13.69 -5.92 0.90
CA LYS A 97 -14.20 -4.61 1.34
C LYS A 97 -13.86 -3.52 0.33
N CYS A 98 -12.60 -3.42 -0.10
CA CYS A 98 -12.14 -2.37 -1.00
C CYS A 98 -12.82 -2.43 -2.37
N ARG A 99 -13.18 -3.62 -2.88
CA ARG A 99 -13.92 -3.77 -4.15
C ARG A 99 -15.32 -3.16 -4.13
N THR A 100 -15.93 -2.94 -2.96
CA THR A 100 -17.25 -2.31 -2.88
C THR A 100 -17.19 -0.79 -3.07
N LEU A 101 -16.00 -0.19 -2.90
CA LEU A 101 -15.79 1.27 -2.94
C LEU A 101 -14.86 1.72 -4.07
N PHE A 102 -13.87 0.90 -4.43
CA PHE A 102 -12.79 1.27 -5.34
C PHE A 102 -12.65 0.27 -6.50
N THR A 103 -11.96 0.70 -7.55
CA THR A 103 -11.41 -0.24 -8.55
C THR A 103 -9.98 -0.60 -8.19
N ILE A 104 -9.71 -1.88 -7.93
CA ILE A 104 -8.36 -2.38 -7.69
C ILE A 104 -7.59 -2.39 -9.01
N LYS A 105 -6.44 -1.68 -9.05
CA LYS A 105 -5.56 -1.59 -10.21
C LYS A 105 -4.41 -2.59 -10.15
N SER A 106 -3.89 -2.85 -8.95
CA SER A 106 -2.79 -3.78 -8.75
C SER A 106 -2.86 -4.44 -7.39
N ARG A 107 -2.53 -5.74 -7.36
CA ARG A 107 -2.17 -6.47 -6.14
C ARG A 107 -0.66 -6.61 -6.17
N ILE A 108 0.00 -5.77 -5.38
CA ILE A 108 1.46 -5.70 -5.33
C ILE A 108 1.94 -6.68 -4.26
N VAL A 109 3.00 -7.40 -4.59
CA VAL A 109 3.72 -8.30 -3.69
C VAL A 109 5.03 -7.62 -3.35
N TRP A 110 5.17 -7.12 -2.12
CA TRP A 110 6.46 -6.68 -1.62
C TRP A 110 7.18 -7.87 -0.99
N SER A 111 8.08 -8.49 -1.75
CA SER A 111 8.83 -9.67 -1.35
C SER A 111 10.14 -9.30 -0.65
N TYR A 112 10.50 -10.05 0.38
CA TYR A 112 11.78 -9.97 1.09
C TYR A 112 12.47 -11.33 1.11
N ASP A 113 13.79 -11.33 1.32
CA ASP A 113 14.66 -12.51 1.28
C ASP A 113 14.83 -13.19 2.65
N SER A 114 14.46 -12.51 3.73
CA SER A 114 14.54 -13.03 5.10
C SER A 114 13.28 -12.71 5.92
N SER A 115 12.76 -13.71 6.63
CA SER A 115 11.74 -13.53 7.69
C SER A 115 12.43 -13.57 9.07
N GLY A 116 12.01 -12.71 10.00
CA GLY A 116 12.47 -12.74 11.39
C GLY A 116 11.96 -13.97 12.17
N VAL A 117 10.95 -14.68 11.64
CA VAL A 117 10.38 -15.88 12.25
C VAL A 117 10.42 -17.04 11.26
N GLN A 118 11.09 -18.11 11.65
CA GLN A 118 11.18 -19.33 10.84
C GLN A 118 9.94 -20.21 11.08
N ALA A 119 9.13 -20.39 10.04
CA ALA A 119 8.03 -21.36 10.07
C ALA A 119 8.58 -22.80 10.13
N LYS A 120 7.97 -23.64 10.98
CA LYS A 120 8.42 -25.03 11.23
C LYS A 120 7.50 -26.10 10.64
N LYS A 121 6.23 -25.77 10.40
CA LYS A 121 5.18 -26.74 10.03
C LYS A 121 4.44 -26.38 8.74
N TYR A 122 4.68 -25.21 8.19
CA TYR A 122 4.03 -24.65 6.99
C TYR A 122 4.97 -23.64 6.32
N PHE A 123 4.62 -23.14 5.13
CA PHE A 123 5.38 -22.10 4.45
C PHE A 123 5.21 -20.75 5.13
N GLY A 124 6.29 -20.16 5.63
CA GLY A 124 6.26 -18.81 6.21
C GLY A 124 5.95 -17.75 5.16
N SER A 125 5.32 -16.66 5.58
CA SER A 125 5.07 -15.53 4.67
C SER A 125 6.39 -14.81 4.35
N MET A 126 6.68 -14.69 3.05
CA MET A 126 7.88 -14.03 2.50
C MET A 126 7.54 -12.73 1.76
N TYR A 127 6.33 -12.20 1.98
CA TYR A 127 5.91 -10.95 1.38
C TYR A 127 4.82 -10.25 2.19
N GLU A 128 4.71 -8.94 1.98
CA GLU A 128 3.58 -8.13 2.40
C GLU A 128 2.76 -7.73 1.16
N PRO A 129 1.46 -8.07 1.10
CA PRO A 129 0.59 -7.63 0.03
C PRO A 129 0.22 -6.14 0.18
N ILE A 130 0.17 -5.44 -0.95
CA ILE A 130 -0.29 -4.05 -1.05
C ILE A 130 -1.36 -3.97 -2.14
N LEU A 131 -2.54 -3.43 -1.83
CA LEU A 131 -3.52 -3.09 -2.86
C LEU A 131 -3.29 -1.66 -3.34
N MET A 132 -3.08 -1.49 -4.64
CA MET A 132 -3.24 -0.19 -5.30
C MET A 132 -4.65 -0.10 -5.87
N MET A 133 -5.42 0.89 -5.45
CA MET A 133 -6.80 1.08 -5.85
C MET A 133 -7.12 2.54 -6.15
N VAL A 134 -8.13 2.77 -6.97
CA VAL A 134 -8.50 4.11 -7.45
C VAL A 134 -10.00 4.32 -7.35
N LYS A 135 -10.41 5.57 -7.10
CA LYS A 135 -11.83 5.94 -6.99
C LYS A 135 -12.53 5.96 -8.36
N ASN A 136 -11.82 6.40 -9.41
CA ASN A 136 -12.33 6.39 -10.78
C ASN A 136 -11.32 5.72 -11.74
N PRO A 137 -11.60 4.52 -12.27
CA PRO A 137 -10.67 3.82 -13.16
C PRO A 137 -10.47 4.49 -14.52
N LYS A 138 -11.34 5.44 -14.90
CA LYS A 138 -11.22 6.22 -16.13
C LYS A 138 -10.43 7.53 -15.93
N SER A 139 -10.19 7.93 -14.69
CA SER A 139 -9.58 9.22 -14.36
C SER A 139 -8.87 9.11 -13.02
N TYR A 140 -7.58 8.75 -13.04
CA TYR A 140 -6.71 8.71 -11.87
C TYR A 140 -5.28 9.10 -12.24
N THR A 141 -4.55 9.66 -11.28
CA THR A 141 -3.14 10.04 -11.49
C THR A 141 -2.25 8.80 -11.41
N PHE A 142 -1.48 8.55 -12.47
CA PHE A 142 -0.43 7.54 -12.50
C PHE A 142 0.79 8.06 -13.28
N ASN A 143 1.81 8.51 -12.55
CA ASN A 143 3.01 9.13 -13.11
C ASN A 143 3.97 8.08 -13.69
N ARG A 144 3.53 7.40 -14.76
CA ARG A 144 4.23 6.29 -15.42
C ARG A 144 5.72 6.54 -15.63
N ASP A 145 6.07 7.71 -16.14
CA ASP A 145 7.44 8.00 -16.56
C ASP A 145 8.38 8.26 -15.37
N ALA A 146 7.84 8.59 -14.19
CA ALA A 146 8.59 8.79 -12.95
C ALA A 146 9.04 7.47 -12.30
N ILE A 147 8.48 6.33 -12.71
CA ILE A 147 8.71 5.02 -12.06
C ILE A 147 9.33 3.99 -13.02
N LEU A 148 9.84 4.41 -14.17
CA LEU A 148 10.39 3.47 -15.15
C LEU A 148 11.67 2.81 -14.64
N VAL A 149 11.75 1.48 -14.82
CA VAL A 149 12.94 0.67 -14.53
C VAL A 149 13.54 0.12 -15.81
N GLU A 150 14.84 -0.18 -15.79
CA GLU A 150 15.51 -0.81 -16.92
C GLU A 150 14.98 -2.23 -17.20
N THR A 151 14.91 -2.59 -18.47
CA THR A 151 14.52 -3.94 -18.89
C THR A 151 15.75 -4.84 -18.99
N THR A 152 15.69 -6.05 -18.44
CA THR A 152 16.75 -7.05 -18.69
C THR A 152 16.85 -7.37 -20.19
N THR A 153 15.72 -7.44 -20.89
CA THR A 153 15.64 -7.84 -22.29
C THR A 153 16.17 -6.78 -23.26
N GLY A 154 15.81 -5.52 -23.06
CA GLY A 154 16.19 -4.41 -23.93
C GLY A 154 17.47 -3.72 -23.47
N ALA A 155 17.60 -3.39 -22.19
CA ALA A 155 18.77 -2.67 -21.68
C ALA A 155 19.99 -3.59 -21.46
N LYS A 156 19.82 -4.80 -20.93
CA LYS A 156 20.96 -5.71 -20.65
C LYS A 156 21.27 -6.70 -21.77
N ARG A 157 20.26 -7.20 -22.48
CA ARG A 157 20.41 -8.23 -23.53
C ARG A 157 20.31 -7.69 -24.96
N ALA A 158 19.93 -6.42 -25.14
CA ALA A 158 19.80 -5.76 -26.45
C ALA A 158 19.01 -6.59 -27.50
N LEU A 159 17.97 -7.31 -27.09
CA LEU A 159 17.22 -8.17 -28.01
C LEU A 159 16.39 -7.35 -29.01
N ILE A 160 16.09 -7.99 -30.15
CA ILE A 160 15.22 -7.46 -31.21
C ILE A 160 13.84 -8.11 -31.10
N ASP A 161 12.78 -7.29 -31.17
CA ASP A 161 11.39 -7.74 -31.24
C ASP A 161 10.98 -8.01 -32.70
N TYR A 162 11.12 -9.27 -33.11
CA TYR A 162 10.76 -9.77 -34.44
C TYR A 162 9.24 -9.83 -34.70
N ARG A 163 8.38 -9.55 -33.70
CA ARG A 163 6.93 -9.47 -33.90
C ARG A 163 6.50 -8.15 -34.55
N LYS A 164 7.40 -7.17 -34.60
CA LYS A 164 7.20 -5.89 -35.31
C LYS A 164 7.76 -5.96 -36.72
N ASN A 165 7.17 -5.19 -37.63
CA ASN A 165 7.64 -5.08 -39.01
C ASN A 165 7.92 -3.60 -39.36
N PRO A 166 9.18 -3.20 -39.64
CA PRO A 166 10.40 -4.03 -39.54
C PRO A 166 10.73 -4.36 -38.06
N PRO A 167 11.52 -5.42 -37.79
CA PRO A 167 11.96 -5.75 -36.44
C PRO A 167 12.61 -4.54 -35.74
N GLN A 168 12.27 -4.31 -34.48
CA GLN A 168 12.75 -3.17 -33.70
C GLN A 168 13.39 -3.63 -32.39
N PRO A 169 14.39 -2.91 -31.83
CA PRO A 169 14.90 -3.20 -30.49
C PRO A 169 13.80 -3.19 -29.42
N TYR A 170 13.92 -4.05 -28.41
CA TYR A 170 13.05 -3.97 -27.23
C TYR A 170 13.27 -2.65 -26.47
N ASN A 171 12.19 -2.08 -25.93
CA ASN A 171 12.27 -0.88 -25.08
C ASN A 171 13.24 -1.12 -23.91
N GLN A 172 14.15 -0.15 -23.69
CA GLN A 172 15.14 -0.21 -22.61
C GLN A 172 14.53 0.04 -21.23
N LYS A 173 13.36 0.69 -21.18
CA LYS A 173 12.66 1.01 -19.93
C LYS A 173 11.22 0.50 -19.95
N LYS A 174 10.72 0.11 -18.78
CA LYS A 174 9.33 -0.32 -18.57
C LYS A 174 8.78 0.14 -17.23
N VAL A 175 7.46 0.15 -17.10
CA VAL A 175 6.83 0.21 -15.77
C VAL A 175 7.19 -1.09 -15.02
N PRO A 176 7.60 -1.01 -13.74
CA PRO A 176 7.89 -2.19 -12.94
C PRO A 176 6.66 -3.10 -12.85
N GLY A 177 6.91 -4.40 -12.70
CA GLY A 177 5.84 -5.35 -12.40
C GLY A 177 5.26 -5.08 -11.01
N ASN A 178 4.20 -5.83 -10.67
CA ASN A 178 3.58 -5.79 -9.35
C ASN A 178 4.26 -6.72 -8.33
N VAL A 179 5.45 -7.23 -8.61
CA VAL A 179 6.28 -7.96 -7.63
C VAL A 179 7.52 -7.12 -7.39
N TRP A 180 7.64 -6.60 -6.17
CA TRP A 180 8.68 -5.67 -5.76
C TRP A 180 9.63 -6.38 -4.81
N SER A 181 10.89 -6.50 -5.23
CA SER A 181 11.97 -7.02 -4.39
C SER A 181 12.82 -5.83 -3.94
N ILE A 182 12.36 -5.18 -2.87
CA ILE A 182 13.02 -4.01 -2.26
C ILE A 182 13.47 -4.47 -0.87
N SER A 183 14.77 -4.38 -0.59
CA SER A 183 15.32 -4.77 0.72
C SER A 183 14.84 -3.81 1.80
N SER A 184 14.46 -4.34 2.97
CA SER A 184 14.10 -3.55 4.15
C SER A 184 15.28 -2.81 4.78
N ARG A 185 16.53 -3.06 4.34
CA ARG A 185 17.76 -2.51 4.95
C ARG A 185 18.31 -1.23 4.31
N THR A 186 17.70 -0.68 3.28
CA THR A 186 18.34 0.42 2.50
C THR A 186 18.15 1.82 3.10
N LEU A 187 17.70 1.97 4.35
CA LEU A 187 17.57 3.27 5.03
C LEU A 187 18.58 3.48 6.19
N SER A 188 19.68 2.70 6.23
CA SER A 188 20.76 2.92 7.19
C SER A 188 21.97 3.69 6.64
N ASP A 189 21.95 4.16 5.39
CA ASP A 189 23.06 4.92 4.81
C ASP A 189 22.56 6.22 4.14
N GLY A 190 22.73 7.37 4.82
CA GLY A 190 22.67 8.71 4.23
C GLY A 190 21.72 9.70 4.88
#